data_AF-A0A1C7N000-F1
#
_entry.id   AF-A0A1C7N000-F1
#
_cell.length_a   1.000
_cell.length_b   1.000
_cell.length_c   1.000
_cell.angle_alpha   90.00
_cell.angle_beta   90.00
_cell.angle_gamma   90.00
#
_symmetry.space_group_name_H-M   'P 1'
#
loop_
_entity.id
_entity.type
_entity.pdbx_description
1 polymer ?
#
loop_
_entity_poly.entity_id
_entity_poly.type
_entity_poly.pdbx_seq_one_letter_code
_entity_poly.pdbx_strand_id
1 'polypeptide(L)'
;MDESVVREDDDSDDFLAETSAVQSINSRDPTTECTLLHLVVSHNTNPLEPLRLLLSHGADATARNIYNVQAIHVIFLKCPEPLESIRLLLEHDADPNARDGDGWTSVHYAARFCRSPKPVLEALIEAGADVDLVDASKKTALFALLANGDHSKTLDWLIHTVKANVKTKGDFLDIRTRRTIKGSLVLQAAKYGRLSSLRILISSALAMDSLESILTHNELTLAIDLIKEQLLKVTETESTERLGLMMMIIEKLDRRLFAGELKEDSVLKKPSLLKRAMPWRHIK
;
A
#
# COMPACT_ATOMS: atom_id res chain seq x y z
N MET A 1 43.82 23.28 -61.94
CA MET A 1 42.49 22.66 -61.84
C MET A 1 42.49 21.93 -60.52
N ASP A 2 42.14 22.67 -59.47
CA ASP A 2 42.00 22.14 -58.11
C ASP A 2 40.58 21.60 -57.98
N GLU A 3 40.45 20.31 -57.66
CA GLU A 3 39.21 19.73 -57.14
C GLU A 3 39.51 19.19 -55.74
N SER A 4 39.47 20.09 -54.76
CA SER A 4 39.32 19.73 -53.35
C SER A 4 37.86 19.37 -53.10
N VAL A 5 37.53 18.08 -53.25
CA VAL A 5 36.24 17.52 -52.80
C VAL A 5 36.27 17.47 -51.27
N VAL A 6 35.73 18.51 -50.65
CA VAL A 6 35.38 18.52 -49.23
C VAL A 6 34.23 17.54 -49.05
N ARG A 7 34.50 16.42 -48.36
CA ARG A 7 33.48 15.53 -47.80
C ARG A 7 32.95 16.21 -46.54
N GLU A 8 31.91 16.99 -46.69
CA GLU A 8 31.01 17.38 -45.60
C GLU A 8 29.63 16.80 -45.98
N ASP A 9 28.85 16.35 -45.00
CA ASP A 9 27.45 15.87 -45.11
C ASP A 9 27.23 14.34 -45.16
N ASP A 10 27.72 13.59 -44.15
CA ASP A 10 27.17 12.25 -43.81
C ASP A 10 26.70 12.15 -42.34
N ASP A 11 27.24 12.98 -41.43
CA ASP A 11 26.86 12.96 -40.01
C ASP A 11 25.48 13.62 -39.73
N SER A 12 24.96 14.47 -40.62
CA SER A 12 23.70 15.19 -40.39
C SER A 12 22.45 14.37 -40.71
N ASP A 13 22.50 13.50 -41.71
CA ASP A 13 21.37 12.65 -42.10
C ASP A 13 21.19 11.47 -41.12
N ASP A 14 22.29 10.94 -40.58
CA ASP A 14 22.26 9.89 -39.55
C ASP A 14 21.68 10.45 -38.22
N PHE A 15 22.06 11.68 -37.86
CA PHE A 15 21.49 12.38 -36.69
C PHE A 15 19.99 12.66 -36.82
N LEU A 16 19.51 13.04 -38.01
CA LEU A 16 18.08 13.26 -38.27
C LEU A 16 17.29 11.94 -38.29
N ALA A 17 17.87 10.85 -38.79
CA ALA A 17 17.28 9.52 -38.78
C ALA A 17 17.16 8.96 -37.35
N GLU A 18 18.21 9.10 -36.52
CA GLU A 18 18.17 8.74 -35.10
C GLU A 18 17.10 9.55 -34.35
N THR A 19 17.02 10.86 -34.59
CA THR A 19 16.02 11.73 -33.97
C THR A 19 14.59 11.31 -34.37
N SER A 20 14.37 10.95 -35.64
CA SER A 20 13.08 10.46 -36.13
C SER A 20 12.71 9.09 -35.54
N ALA A 21 13.68 8.20 -35.34
CA ALA A 21 13.46 6.88 -34.75
C ALA A 21 13.14 6.95 -33.25
N VAL A 22 13.85 7.80 -32.51
CA VAL A 22 13.57 8.10 -31.08
C VAL A 22 12.22 8.80 -30.92
N GLN A 23 11.83 9.65 -31.87
CA GLN A 23 10.49 10.25 -31.84
C GLN A 23 9.39 9.21 -32.11
N SER A 24 9.67 8.18 -32.91
CA SER A 24 8.76 7.06 -33.13
C SER A 24 8.64 6.12 -31.93
N ILE A 25 9.73 5.86 -31.18
CA ILE A 25 9.71 4.91 -30.05
C ILE A 25 8.84 5.42 -28.89
N ASN A 26 8.78 6.74 -28.74
CA ASN A 26 7.99 7.44 -27.73
C ASN A 26 6.60 7.86 -28.24
N SER A 27 6.16 7.31 -29.38
CA SER A 27 4.81 7.51 -29.87
C SER A 27 3.79 7.09 -28.81
N ARG A 28 2.77 7.94 -28.63
CA ARG A 28 1.71 7.75 -27.65
C ARG A 28 0.45 7.35 -28.38
N ASP A 29 -0.19 6.30 -27.90
CA ASP A 29 -1.51 5.90 -28.39
C ASP A 29 -2.50 7.07 -28.22
N PRO A 30 -3.26 7.46 -29.26
CA PRO A 30 -4.10 8.66 -29.20
C PRO A 30 -5.28 8.54 -28.23
N THR A 31 -5.63 7.33 -27.78
CA THR A 31 -6.78 7.11 -26.89
C THR A 31 -6.36 6.95 -25.43
N THR A 32 -5.24 6.26 -25.20
CA THR A 32 -4.77 5.89 -23.86
C THR A 32 -3.51 6.65 -23.44
N GLU A 33 -2.85 7.33 -24.37
CA GLU A 33 -1.52 7.94 -24.21
C GLU A 33 -0.43 6.95 -23.77
N CYS A 34 -0.66 5.64 -23.93
CA CYS A 34 0.34 4.61 -23.65
C CYS A 34 1.48 4.68 -24.67
N THR A 35 2.71 4.59 -24.18
CA THR A 35 3.90 4.37 -25.02
C THR A 35 4.14 2.87 -25.23
N LEU A 36 5.03 2.53 -26.15
CA LEU A 36 5.45 1.14 -26.37
C LEU A 36 5.99 0.49 -25.08
N LEU A 37 6.66 1.26 -24.23
CA LEU A 37 7.15 0.82 -22.92
C LEU A 37 6.01 0.30 -22.02
N HIS A 38 4.86 1.00 -21.98
CA HIS A 38 3.68 0.57 -21.24
C HIS A 38 3.11 -0.75 -21.76
N LEU A 39 3.06 -0.90 -23.08
CA LEU A 39 2.53 -2.10 -23.73
C LEU A 39 3.43 -3.32 -23.46
N VAL A 40 4.75 -3.13 -23.51
CA VAL A 40 5.71 -4.19 -23.22
C VAL A 40 5.53 -4.74 -21.81
N VAL A 41 5.48 -3.89 -20.79
CA VAL A 41 5.36 -4.34 -19.39
C VAL A 41 3.98 -4.92 -19.06
N SER A 42 2.93 -4.47 -19.74
CA SER A 42 1.54 -4.90 -19.47
C SER A 42 1.12 -6.19 -20.19
N HIS A 43 1.84 -6.59 -21.24
CA HIS A 43 1.50 -7.76 -22.06
C HIS A 43 2.55 -8.88 -22.04
N ASN A 44 3.73 -8.66 -21.44
CA ASN A 44 4.79 -9.67 -21.37
C ASN A 44 5.02 -10.16 -19.94
N THR A 45 5.23 -11.47 -19.79
CA THR A 45 5.62 -12.08 -18.51
C THR A 45 7.12 -11.91 -18.22
N ASN A 46 7.94 -11.77 -19.26
CA ASN A 46 9.36 -11.45 -19.15
C ASN A 46 9.68 -10.20 -19.99
N PRO A 47 9.42 -9.00 -19.47
CA PRO A 47 9.64 -7.76 -20.20
C PRO A 47 11.11 -7.31 -20.21
N LEU A 48 12.04 -8.01 -19.56
CA LEU A 48 13.41 -7.53 -19.34
C LEU A 48 14.16 -7.19 -20.63
N GLU A 49 14.26 -8.14 -21.57
CA GLU A 49 14.98 -7.92 -22.83
C GLU A 49 14.28 -6.91 -23.75
N PRO A 50 12.95 -6.97 -23.95
CA PRO A 50 12.23 -5.91 -24.65
C PRO A 50 12.40 -4.52 -24.00
N LEU A 51 12.37 -4.43 -22.68
CA LEU A 51 12.62 -3.18 -21.95
C LEU A 51 14.03 -2.66 -22.21
N ARG A 52 15.04 -3.53 -22.11
CA ARG A 52 16.45 -3.18 -22.33
C ARG A 52 16.64 -2.59 -23.72
N LEU A 53 16.08 -3.23 -24.74
CA LEU A 53 16.16 -2.75 -26.11
C LEU A 53 15.51 -1.36 -26.26
N LEU A 54 14.28 -1.21 -25.77
CA LEU A 54 13.56 0.07 -25.89
C LEU A 54 14.28 1.21 -25.17
N LEU A 55 14.74 0.96 -23.93
CA LEU A 55 15.43 1.95 -23.13
C LEU A 55 16.79 2.32 -23.70
N SER A 56 17.52 1.35 -24.28
CA SER A 56 18.79 1.63 -25.00
C SER A 56 18.61 2.47 -26.26
N HIS A 57 17.41 2.46 -26.85
CA HIS A 57 17.04 3.26 -28.01
C HIS A 57 16.25 4.53 -27.65
N GLY A 58 16.35 5.00 -26.40
CA GLY A 58 15.80 6.29 -25.98
C GLY A 58 14.31 6.29 -25.65
N ALA A 59 13.72 5.14 -25.30
CA ALA A 59 12.38 5.11 -24.75
C ALA A 59 12.32 5.86 -23.40
N ASP A 60 11.32 6.73 -23.24
CA ASP A 60 11.09 7.51 -22.04
C ASP A 60 10.42 6.66 -20.95
N ALA A 61 11.17 6.34 -19.90
CA ALA A 61 10.66 5.60 -18.75
C ALA A 61 9.74 6.43 -17.85
N THR A 62 9.77 7.76 -17.97
CA THR A 62 8.98 8.70 -17.18
C THR A 62 7.61 8.99 -17.80
N ALA A 63 7.40 8.56 -19.04
CA ALA A 63 6.17 8.74 -19.79
C ALA A 63 4.95 8.26 -18.99
N ARG A 64 3.91 9.08 -18.96
CA ARG A 64 2.65 8.81 -18.26
C ARG A 64 1.52 8.59 -19.26
N ASN A 65 0.59 7.71 -18.96
CA ASN A 65 -0.64 7.54 -19.74
C ASN A 65 -1.78 8.46 -19.21
N ILE A 66 -2.98 8.37 -19.77
CA ILE A 66 -4.15 9.19 -19.32
C ILE A 66 -4.54 9.00 -17.85
N TYR A 67 -4.13 7.88 -17.24
CA TYR A 67 -4.35 7.56 -15.82
C TYR A 67 -3.15 7.93 -14.95
N ASN A 68 -2.22 8.73 -15.47
CA ASN A 68 -0.97 9.11 -14.81
C ASN A 68 -0.07 7.91 -14.45
N VAL A 69 -0.27 6.76 -15.12
CA VAL A 69 0.50 5.53 -14.89
C VAL A 69 1.79 5.59 -15.69
N GLN A 70 2.91 5.21 -15.07
CA GLN A 70 4.20 4.94 -15.72
C GLN A 70 4.44 3.43 -15.87
N ALA A 71 5.39 3.04 -16.72
CA ALA A 71 5.75 1.63 -16.90
C ALA A 71 6.19 0.95 -15.59
N ILE A 72 6.86 1.69 -14.70
CA ILE A 72 7.30 1.20 -13.37
C ILE A 72 6.13 0.77 -12.46
N HIS A 73 4.92 1.32 -12.64
CA HIS A 73 3.74 0.91 -11.87
C HIS A 73 3.16 -0.43 -12.32
N VAL A 74 3.06 -0.65 -13.63
CA VAL A 74 2.28 -1.79 -14.18
C VAL A 74 3.10 -3.07 -14.36
N ILE A 75 4.42 -3.00 -14.23
CA ILE A 75 5.31 -4.16 -14.42
C ILE A 75 4.98 -5.34 -13.49
N PHE A 76 4.47 -5.04 -12.29
CA PHE A 76 4.10 -6.02 -11.28
C PHE A 76 2.89 -6.88 -11.63
N LEU A 77 2.10 -6.48 -12.63
CA LEU A 77 0.83 -7.14 -12.96
C LEU A 77 1.01 -8.42 -13.77
N LYS A 78 2.07 -8.51 -14.59
CA LYS A 78 2.36 -9.66 -15.45
C LYS A 78 3.72 -10.27 -15.20
N CYS A 79 4.70 -9.50 -14.73
CA CYS A 79 6.03 -10.00 -14.47
C CYS A 79 6.11 -10.69 -13.09
N PRO A 80 6.38 -12.01 -13.02
CA PRO A 80 6.49 -12.71 -11.75
C PRO A 80 7.77 -12.33 -10.98
N GLU A 81 8.84 -11.95 -11.71
CA GLU A 81 10.15 -11.59 -11.17
C GLU A 81 10.57 -10.20 -11.67
N PRO A 82 9.95 -9.12 -11.16
CA PRO A 82 10.12 -7.78 -11.70
C PRO A 82 11.43 -7.09 -11.28
N LEU A 83 12.26 -7.70 -10.44
CA LEU A 83 13.41 -7.05 -9.80
C LEU A 83 14.39 -6.41 -10.80
N GLU A 84 14.88 -7.18 -11.77
CA GLU A 84 15.85 -6.70 -12.75
C GLU A 84 15.24 -5.66 -13.69
N SER A 85 13.96 -5.81 -14.03
CA SER A 85 13.26 -4.83 -14.85
C SER A 85 12.97 -3.53 -14.09
N ILE A 86 12.74 -3.58 -12.77
CA ILE A 86 12.64 -2.39 -11.92
C ILE A 86 13.97 -1.67 -11.84
N ARG A 87 15.08 -2.38 -11.62
CA ARG A 87 16.42 -1.79 -11.64
C ARG A 87 16.70 -1.06 -12.95
N LEU A 88 16.43 -1.73 -14.06
CA LEU A 88 16.60 -1.16 -15.39
C LEU A 88 15.74 0.10 -15.61
N LEU A 89 14.47 0.10 -15.16
CA LEU A 89 13.62 1.29 -15.27
C LEU A 89 14.16 2.44 -14.41
N LEU A 90 14.63 2.16 -13.19
CA LEU A 90 15.21 3.15 -12.28
C LEU A 90 16.54 3.72 -12.81
N GLU A 91 17.36 2.90 -13.47
CA GLU A 91 18.59 3.32 -14.15
C GLU A 91 18.31 4.28 -15.32
N HIS A 92 17.11 4.23 -15.89
CA HIS A 92 16.63 5.10 -16.96
C HIS A 92 15.64 6.17 -16.45
N ASP A 93 15.91 6.72 -15.27
CA ASP A 93 15.21 7.87 -14.68
C ASP A 93 13.72 7.67 -14.36
N ALA A 94 13.20 6.43 -14.33
CA ALA A 94 11.83 6.20 -13.87
C ALA A 94 11.66 6.70 -12.43
N ASP A 95 10.62 7.51 -12.20
CA ASP A 95 10.38 8.13 -10.89
C ASP A 95 9.79 7.10 -9.91
N PRO A 96 10.53 6.67 -8.87
CA PRO A 96 10.03 5.70 -7.89
C PRO A 96 8.87 6.22 -7.05
N ASN A 97 8.69 7.55 -7.01
CA ASN A 97 7.66 8.27 -6.26
C ASN A 97 6.53 8.78 -7.15
N ALA A 98 6.53 8.43 -8.45
CA ALA A 98 5.43 8.71 -9.33
C ALA A 98 4.12 8.16 -8.73
N ARG A 99 3.03 8.89 -8.94
CA ARG A 99 1.71 8.55 -8.42
C ARG A 99 0.76 8.40 -9.59
N ASP A 100 0.09 7.27 -9.71
CA ASP A 100 -0.98 7.12 -10.69
C ASP A 100 -2.25 7.90 -10.28
N GLY A 101 -3.31 7.78 -11.07
CA GLY A 101 -4.60 8.44 -10.84
C GLY A 101 -5.27 8.05 -9.52
N ASP A 102 -4.96 6.88 -8.96
CA ASP A 102 -5.42 6.43 -7.65
C ASP A 102 -4.43 6.81 -6.53
N GLY A 103 -3.36 7.51 -6.87
CA GLY A 103 -2.30 7.91 -5.95
C GLY A 103 -1.37 6.78 -5.54
N TRP A 104 -1.41 5.64 -6.24
CA TRP A 104 -0.50 4.53 -6.01
C TRP A 104 0.87 4.83 -6.59
N THR A 105 1.89 4.43 -5.83
CA THR A 105 3.30 4.48 -6.23
C THR A 105 3.82 3.09 -6.54
N SER A 106 5.00 3.01 -7.15
CA SER A 106 5.72 1.75 -7.41
C SER A 106 5.80 0.84 -6.18
N VAL A 107 5.98 1.43 -4.99
CA VAL A 107 6.02 0.72 -3.70
C VAL A 107 4.67 0.07 -3.35
N HIS A 108 3.55 0.73 -3.64
CA HIS A 108 2.21 0.15 -3.44
C HIS A 108 1.99 -1.08 -4.33
N TYR A 109 2.35 -0.97 -5.60
CA TYR A 109 2.24 -2.07 -6.55
C TYR A 109 3.15 -3.24 -6.15
N ALA A 110 4.42 -2.97 -5.80
CA ALA A 110 5.35 -3.99 -5.33
C ALA A 110 4.81 -4.73 -4.08
N ALA A 111 4.33 -3.99 -3.08
CA ALA A 111 3.76 -4.56 -1.87
C ALA A 111 2.49 -5.42 -2.17
N ARG A 112 1.66 -4.98 -3.12
CA ARG A 112 0.37 -5.62 -3.44
C ARG A 112 0.48 -6.88 -4.30
N PHE A 113 1.41 -6.90 -5.25
CA PHE A 113 1.41 -7.87 -6.34
C PHE A 113 2.67 -8.74 -6.40
N CYS A 114 3.78 -8.34 -5.78
CA CYS A 114 4.97 -9.21 -5.73
C CYS A 114 4.73 -10.43 -4.84
N ARG A 115 5.16 -11.60 -5.31
CA ARG A 115 5.23 -12.81 -4.50
C ARG A 115 6.28 -12.69 -3.40
N SER A 116 7.42 -12.08 -3.73
CA SER A 116 8.54 -11.82 -2.82
C SER A 116 8.81 -10.32 -2.81
N PRO A 117 8.07 -9.52 -2.02
CA PRO A 117 8.14 -8.07 -2.10
C PRO A 117 9.47 -7.48 -1.58
N LYS A 118 10.18 -8.18 -0.67
CA LYS A 118 11.36 -7.62 0.01
C LYS A 118 12.48 -7.13 -0.94
N PRO A 119 13.03 -7.95 -1.86
CA PRO A 119 14.13 -7.49 -2.73
C PRO A 119 13.74 -6.34 -3.66
N VAL A 120 12.48 -6.32 -4.11
CA VAL A 120 11.94 -5.27 -4.97
C VAL A 120 11.79 -3.97 -4.19
N LEU A 121 11.25 -4.04 -2.97
CA LEU A 121 11.10 -2.88 -2.10
C LEU A 121 12.47 -2.32 -1.70
N GLU A 122 13.46 -3.17 -1.43
CA GLU A 122 14.85 -2.76 -1.20
C GLU A 122 15.38 -1.93 -2.37
N ALA A 123 15.28 -2.44 -3.61
CA ALA A 123 15.72 -1.72 -4.80
C ALA A 123 15.00 -0.36 -4.99
N LEU A 124 13.68 -0.31 -4.75
CA LEU A 124 12.91 0.94 -4.84
C LEU A 124 13.34 1.96 -3.77
N ILE A 125 13.53 1.51 -2.53
CA ILE A 125 13.92 2.38 -1.41
C ILE A 125 15.37 2.88 -1.58
N GLU A 126 16.28 2.02 -2.07
CA GLU A 126 17.64 2.41 -2.45
C GLU A 126 17.65 3.49 -3.54
N ALA A 127 16.69 3.45 -4.47
CA ALA A 127 16.48 4.49 -5.48
C ALA A 127 15.70 5.72 -4.97
N GLY A 128 15.40 5.82 -3.66
CA GLY A 128 14.75 6.99 -3.06
C GLY A 128 13.22 6.94 -3.02
N ALA A 129 12.62 5.76 -3.13
CA ALA A 129 11.17 5.62 -2.95
C ALA A 129 10.73 5.92 -1.51
N ASP A 130 9.70 6.75 -1.36
CA ASP A 130 9.04 7.06 -0.11
C ASP A 130 7.92 6.04 0.17
N VAL A 131 8.11 5.25 1.22
CA VAL A 131 7.19 4.21 1.67
C VAL A 131 5.94 4.74 2.40
N ASP A 132 5.98 6.00 2.82
CA ASP A 132 4.94 6.64 3.62
C ASP A 132 3.96 7.47 2.78
N LEU A 133 4.18 7.53 1.46
CA LEU A 133 3.20 8.07 0.53
C LEU A 133 1.88 7.30 0.66
N VAL A 134 0.78 8.04 0.69
CA VAL A 134 -0.56 7.48 0.84
C VAL A 134 -1.32 7.52 -0.47
N ASP A 135 -2.11 6.50 -0.79
CA ASP A 135 -3.01 6.48 -1.93
C ASP A 135 -4.25 7.38 -1.75
N ALA A 136 -5.17 7.38 -2.72
CA ALA A 136 -6.45 8.10 -2.67
C ALA A 136 -7.32 7.67 -1.47
N SER A 137 -7.17 6.43 -0.99
CA SER A 137 -7.82 5.89 0.21
C SER A 137 -7.00 6.13 1.49
N LYS A 138 -6.01 7.03 1.48
CA LYS A 138 -5.14 7.34 2.63
C LYS A 138 -4.35 6.13 3.16
N LYS A 139 -4.09 5.12 2.33
CA LYS A 139 -3.33 3.92 2.68
C LYS A 139 -1.91 4.02 2.18
N THR A 140 -0.95 3.64 3.02
CA THR A 140 0.45 3.44 2.63
C THR A 140 0.67 2.05 2.02
N ALA A 141 1.88 1.80 1.51
CA ALA A 141 2.27 0.49 0.99
C ALA A 141 2.16 -0.65 2.03
N LEU A 142 2.22 -0.35 3.33
CA LEU A 142 1.99 -1.35 4.40
C LEU A 142 0.59 -1.96 4.34
N PHE A 143 -0.43 -1.18 3.97
CA PHE A 143 -1.79 -1.71 3.80
C PHE A 143 -1.89 -2.64 2.59
N ALA A 144 -1.20 -2.30 1.51
CA ALA A 144 -1.11 -3.12 0.30
C ALA A 144 -0.38 -4.45 0.57
N LEU A 145 0.69 -4.42 1.38
CA LEU A 145 1.43 -5.61 1.81
C LEU A 145 0.52 -6.60 2.57
N LEU A 146 -0.25 -6.08 3.54
CA LEU A 146 -1.22 -6.88 4.31
C LEU A 146 -2.38 -7.40 3.45
N ALA A 147 -2.76 -6.68 2.39
CA ALA A 147 -3.78 -7.15 1.45
C ALA A 147 -3.26 -8.32 0.57
N ASN A 148 -1.99 -8.30 0.20
CA ASN A 148 -1.36 -9.34 -0.61
C ASN A 148 -1.21 -10.68 0.13
N GLY A 149 -0.52 -10.68 1.28
CA GLY A 149 -0.11 -11.91 1.97
C GLY A 149 0.32 -11.68 3.42
N ASP A 150 0.62 -12.76 4.15
CA ASP A 150 1.25 -12.67 5.48
C ASP A 150 2.78 -12.56 5.32
N HIS A 151 3.23 -11.44 4.73
CA HIS A 151 4.64 -11.13 4.47
C HIS A 151 5.34 -10.59 5.72
N SER A 152 5.26 -11.36 6.81
CA SER A 152 5.72 -10.99 8.15
C SER A 152 7.16 -10.49 8.18
N LYS A 153 8.09 -11.19 7.51
CA LYS A 153 9.50 -10.79 7.42
C LYS A 153 9.72 -9.45 6.72
N THR A 154 8.93 -9.16 5.67
CA THR A 154 9.00 -7.88 4.95
C THR A 154 8.42 -6.77 5.80
N LEU A 155 7.30 -7.03 6.49
CA LEU A 155 6.67 -6.07 7.40
C LEU A 155 7.62 -5.71 8.56
N ASP A 156 8.24 -6.72 9.17
CA ASP A 156 9.23 -6.52 10.24
C ASP A 156 10.39 -5.63 9.78
N TRP A 157 10.95 -5.92 8.60
CA TRP A 157 12.00 -5.12 8.00
C TRP A 157 11.57 -3.68 7.71
N LEU A 158 10.37 -3.45 7.15
CA LEU A 158 9.84 -2.11 6.89
C LEU A 158 9.65 -1.31 8.19
N ILE A 159 9.18 -1.95 9.26
CA ILE A 159 8.94 -1.28 10.55
C ILE A 159 10.27 -0.99 11.27
N HIS A 160 11.16 -1.98 11.37
CA HIS A 160 12.35 -1.89 12.21
C HIS A 160 13.55 -1.25 11.51
N THR A 161 13.72 -1.51 10.20
CA THR A 161 14.88 -1.01 9.44
C THR A 161 14.53 0.29 8.73
N VAL A 162 13.44 0.28 7.96
CA VAL A 162 13.02 1.45 7.14
C VAL A 162 12.29 2.50 7.99
N LYS A 163 11.77 2.12 9.16
CA LYS A 163 10.96 2.98 10.06
C LYS A 163 9.71 3.53 9.39
N ALA A 164 9.07 2.72 8.54
CA ALA A 164 7.82 3.06 7.88
C ALA A 164 6.73 3.45 8.89
N ASN A 165 5.93 4.44 8.54
CA ASN A 165 4.92 5.02 9.41
C ASN A 165 3.72 4.08 9.61
N VAL A 166 3.66 3.47 10.79
CA VAL A 166 2.53 2.62 11.22
C VAL A 166 1.32 3.40 11.74
N LYS A 167 1.45 4.73 11.91
CA LYS A 167 0.39 5.60 12.47
C LYS A 167 -0.71 5.93 11.46
N THR A 168 -0.45 5.72 10.18
CA THR A 168 -1.39 6.12 9.14
C THR A 168 -2.69 5.34 9.27
N LYS A 169 -3.82 6.06 9.31
CA LYS A 169 -5.16 5.49 9.22
C LYS A 169 -5.66 5.58 7.78
N GLY A 170 -5.89 4.42 7.17
CA GLY A 170 -6.48 4.31 5.85
C GLY A 170 -8.01 4.34 5.89
N ASP A 171 -8.61 4.62 4.74
CA ASP A 171 -10.05 4.63 4.54
C ASP A 171 -10.57 3.22 4.22
N PHE A 172 -11.52 2.75 5.03
CA PHE A 172 -12.21 1.47 4.88
C PHE A 172 -13.68 1.73 4.59
N LEU A 173 -14.22 1.10 3.56
CA LEU A 173 -15.64 1.10 3.32
C LEU A 173 -16.30 0.06 4.22
N ASP A 174 -17.15 0.51 5.14
CA ASP A 174 -18.06 -0.37 5.86
C ASP A 174 -19.23 -0.70 4.94
N ILE A 175 -19.30 -1.98 4.52
CA ILE A 175 -20.34 -2.49 3.63
C ILE A 175 -21.75 -2.39 4.23
N ARG A 176 -21.89 -2.40 5.57
CA ARG A 176 -23.19 -2.39 6.26
C ARG A 176 -23.74 -0.98 6.32
N THR A 177 -22.90 -0.01 6.69
CA THR A 177 -23.32 1.39 6.85
C THR A 177 -23.11 2.24 5.60
N ARG A 178 -22.39 1.73 4.59
CA ARG A 178 -21.92 2.45 3.39
C ARG A 178 -21.13 3.72 3.73
N ARG A 179 -20.51 3.76 4.92
CA ARG A 179 -19.68 4.88 5.37
C ARG A 179 -18.21 4.51 5.29
N THR A 180 -17.40 5.52 4.98
CA THR A 180 -15.96 5.42 5.11
C THR A 180 -15.56 5.59 6.56
N ILE A 181 -14.92 4.57 7.12
CA ILE A 181 -14.32 4.60 8.45
C ILE A 181 -12.80 4.66 8.29
N LYS A 182 -12.13 5.33 9.22
CA LYS A 182 -10.67 5.36 9.28
C LYS A 182 -10.17 4.20 10.13
N GLY A 183 -9.26 3.40 9.61
CA GLY A 183 -8.73 2.22 10.31
C GLY A 183 -7.21 2.12 10.24
N SER A 184 -6.62 1.52 11.27
CA SER A 184 -5.18 1.28 11.35
C SER A 184 -4.76 0.00 10.61
N LEU A 185 -3.45 -0.27 10.64
CA LEU A 185 -2.89 -1.53 10.17
C LEU A 185 -3.40 -2.75 10.94
N VAL A 186 -3.82 -2.59 12.20
CA VAL A 186 -4.41 -3.69 12.99
C VAL A 186 -5.74 -4.10 12.38
N LEU A 187 -6.59 -3.14 12.01
CA LEU A 187 -7.85 -3.41 11.32
C LEU A 187 -7.62 -4.06 9.96
N GLN A 188 -6.62 -3.61 9.20
CA GLN A 188 -6.24 -4.23 7.93
C GLN A 188 -5.78 -5.68 8.11
N ALA A 189 -4.91 -5.94 9.10
CA ALA A 189 -4.41 -7.27 9.39
C ALA A 189 -5.57 -8.21 9.80
N ALA A 190 -6.51 -7.73 10.63
CA ALA A 190 -7.73 -8.46 10.98
C ALA A 190 -8.60 -8.74 9.75
N LYS A 191 -8.85 -7.73 8.92
CA LYS A 191 -9.66 -7.85 7.69
C LYS A 191 -9.12 -8.90 6.71
N TYR A 192 -7.80 -9.11 6.63
CA TYR A 192 -7.20 -10.11 5.73
C TYR A 192 -6.69 -11.37 6.46
N GLY A 193 -6.95 -11.51 7.76
CA GLY A 193 -6.54 -12.69 8.54
C GLY A 193 -5.02 -12.85 8.68
N ARG A 194 -4.25 -11.75 8.71
CA ARG A 194 -2.77 -11.79 8.73
C ARG A 194 -2.22 -11.96 10.14
N LEU A 195 -2.22 -13.19 10.64
CA LEU A 195 -1.86 -13.51 12.04
C LEU A 195 -0.40 -13.18 12.38
N SER A 196 0.56 -13.55 11.52
CA SER A 196 1.98 -13.33 11.83
C SER A 196 2.34 -11.85 11.77
N SER A 197 1.80 -11.15 10.77
CA SER A 197 1.89 -9.69 10.66
C SER A 197 1.24 -8.98 11.86
N LEU A 198 0.07 -9.43 12.30
CA LEU A 198 -0.60 -8.90 13.51
C LEU A 198 0.28 -9.10 14.76
N ARG A 199 0.92 -10.27 14.89
CA ARG A 199 1.87 -10.53 15.98
C ARG A 199 3.05 -9.55 15.96
N ILE A 200 3.62 -9.25 14.80
CA ILE A 200 4.74 -8.29 14.69
C ILE A 200 4.28 -6.90 15.11
N LEU A 201 3.13 -6.44 14.60
CA LEU A 201 2.57 -5.12 14.96
C LEU A 201 2.37 -4.97 16.47
N ILE A 202 1.93 -6.02 17.16
CA ILE A 202 1.60 -5.97 18.59
C ILE A 202 2.82 -6.29 19.49
N SER A 203 3.75 -7.12 19.01
CA SER A 203 4.93 -7.52 19.79
C SER A 203 6.08 -6.52 19.65
N SER A 204 6.14 -5.79 18.54
CA SER A 204 7.12 -4.74 18.32
C SER A 204 6.81 -3.52 19.20
N ALA A 205 7.70 -3.22 20.14
CA ALA A 205 7.56 -2.04 21.00
C ALA A 205 7.48 -0.76 20.16
N LEU A 206 8.32 -0.63 19.13
CA LEU A 206 8.33 0.52 18.22
C LEU A 206 6.99 0.73 17.51
N ALA A 207 6.39 -0.35 17.01
CA ALA A 207 5.09 -0.28 16.36
C ALA A 207 3.99 0.05 17.37
N MET A 208 4.02 -0.59 18.54
CA MET A 208 3.02 -0.39 19.59
C MET A 208 3.04 1.02 20.16
N ASP A 209 4.20 1.61 20.46
CA ASP A 209 4.30 2.99 20.95
C ASP A 209 3.62 3.97 20.00
N SER A 210 3.69 3.68 18.70
CA SER A 210 3.01 4.46 17.67
C SER A 210 1.52 4.17 17.58
N LEU A 211 1.12 2.89 17.63
CA LEU A 211 -0.26 2.44 17.48
C LEU A 211 -1.13 2.78 18.71
N GLU A 212 -0.58 2.79 19.92
CA GLU A 212 -1.32 3.11 21.16
C GLU A 212 -2.00 4.49 21.08
N SER A 213 -1.38 5.46 20.42
CA SER A 213 -1.95 6.81 20.24
C SER A 213 -3.16 6.87 19.30
N ILE A 214 -3.42 5.81 18.53
CA ILE A 214 -4.32 5.84 17.37
C ILE A 214 -5.42 4.79 17.48
N LEU A 215 -5.15 3.65 18.12
CA LEU A 215 -6.14 2.60 18.31
C LEU A 215 -7.29 3.07 19.20
N THR A 216 -8.51 2.68 18.84
CA THR A 216 -9.71 2.96 19.62
C THR A 216 -10.44 1.67 19.94
N HIS A 217 -11.16 1.63 21.06
CA HIS A 217 -11.97 0.48 21.45
C HIS A 217 -12.97 0.06 20.35
N ASN A 218 -13.58 1.03 19.66
CA ASN A 218 -14.51 0.77 18.55
C ASN A 218 -13.81 0.09 17.37
N GLU A 219 -12.57 0.47 17.06
CA GLU A 219 -11.79 -0.14 15.97
C GLU A 219 -11.43 -1.60 16.30
N LEU A 220 -11.00 -1.87 17.53
CA LEU A 220 -10.67 -3.23 17.97
C LEU A 220 -11.91 -4.13 18.02
N THR A 221 -13.04 -3.58 18.48
CA THR A 221 -14.34 -4.28 18.45
C THR A 221 -14.74 -4.63 17.02
N LEU A 222 -14.61 -3.68 16.08
CA LEU A 222 -14.88 -3.94 14.67
C LEU A 222 -13.95 -5.00 14.08
N ALA A 223 -12.66 -4.98 14.44
CA ALA A 223 -11.70 -5.98 14.01
C ALA A 223 -12.09 -7.39 14.49
N ILE A 224 -12.54 -7.52 15.74
CA ILE A 224 -13.08 -8.77 16.29
C ILE A 224 -14.32 -9.22 15.52
N ASP A 225 -15.24 -8.31 15.23
CA ASP A 225 -16.47 -8.65 14.48
C ASP A 225 -16.16 -9.12 13.06
N LEU A 226 -15.18 -8.51 12.38
CA LEU A 226 -14.71 -8.98 11.07
C LEU A 226 -14.13 -10.39 11.14
N ILE A 227 -13.35 -10.69 12.19
CA ILE A 227 -12.79 -12.04 12.39
C ILE A 227 -13.90 -13.06 12.66
N LYS A 228 -14.93 -12.70 13.45
CA LYS A 228 -16.10 -13.55 13.69
C LYS A 228 -16.85 -13.84 12.39
N GLU A 229 -17.06 -12.83 11.54
CA GLU A 229 -17.67 -13.03 10.22
C GLU A 229 -16.86 -13.95 9.31
N GLN A 230 -15.53 -13.90 9.40
CA GLN A 230 -14.66 -14.83 8.67
C GLN A 230 -14.76 -16.24 9.22
N LEU A 231 -14.77 -16.41 10.54
CA LEU A 231 -14.95 -17.71 11.20
C LEU A 231 -16.25 -18.40 10.75
N LEU A 232 -17.34 -17.65 10.57
CA LEU A 232 -18.62 -18.21 10.09
C LEU A 232 -18.57 -18.76 8.66
N LYS A 233 -17.60 -18.30 7.85
CA LYS A 233 -17.46 -18.71 6.44
C LYS A 233 -16.46 -19.83 6.23
N VAL A 234 -15.61 -20.09 7.22
CA VAL A 234 -14.49 -21.03 7.12
C VAL A 234 -14.91 -22.42 7.61
N THR A 235 -14.66 -23.43 6.80
CA THR A 235 -14.86 -24.85 7.15
C THR A 235 -13.55 -25.56 7.51
N GLU A 236 -12.40 -24.97 7.19
CA GLU A 236 -11.07 -25.53 7.43
C GLU A 236 -10.57 -25.28 8.85
N THR A 237 -10.09 -26.34 9.52
CA THR A 237 -9.63 -26.31 10.92
C THR A 237 -8.45 -25.35 11.12
N GLU A 238 -7.44 -25.40 10.25
CA GLU A 238 -6.23 -24.54 10.35
C GLU A 238 -6.58 -23.05 10.28
N SER A 239 -7.52 -22.69 9.39
CA SER A 239 -8.00 -21.31 9.27
C SER A 239 -8.81 -20.88 10.50
N THR A 240 -9.58 -21.78 11.12
CA THR A 240 -10.30 -21.46 12.37
C THR A 240 -9.36 -21.21 13.55
N GLU A 241 -8.32 -22.02 13.70
CA GLU A 241 -7.31 -21.84 14.76
C GLU A 241 -6.58 -20.52 14.58
N ARG A 242 -6.15 -20.22 13.34
CA ARG A 242 -5.50 -18.95 13.00
C ARG A 242 -6.38 -17.75 13.38
N LEU A 243 -7.66 -17.75 12.99
CA LEU A 243 -8.59 -16.67 13.29
C LEU A 243 -8.90 -16.58 14.79
N GLY A 244 -9.03 -17.71 15.48
CA GLY A 244 -9.21 -17.76 16.94
C GLY A 244 -8.03 -17.14 17.70
N LEU A 245 -6.80 -17.44 17.27
CA LEU A 245 -5.59 -16.82 17.83
C LEU A 245 -5.57 -15.31 17.57
N MET A 246 -5.96 -14.85 16.38
CA MET A 246 -6.05 -13.41 16.08
C MET A 246 -7.05 -12.70 16.98
N MET A 247 -8.23 -13.30 17.17
CA MET A 247 -9.27 -12.76 18.06
C MET A 247 -8.75 -12.63 19.49
N MET A 248 -8.14 -13.69 20.03
CA MET A 248 -7.54 -13.67 21.38
C MET A 248 -6.47 -12.59 21.53
N ILE A 249 -5.62 -12.39 20.51
CA ILE A 249 -4.58 -11.36 20.51
C ILE A 249 -5.22 -9.96 20.58
N ILE A 250 -6.24 -9.70 19.77
CA ILE A 250 -6.93 -8.40 19.73
C ILE A 250 -7.70 -8.13 21.03
N GLU A 251 -8.39 -9.14 21.60
CA GLU A 251 -9.07 -9.00 22.90
C GLU A 251 -8.09 -8.76 24.06
N LYS A 252 -6.90 -9.35 23.99
CA LYS A 252 -5.84 -9.09 24.98
C LYS A 252 -5.29 -7.68 24.82
N LEU A 253 -5.13 -7.20 23.59
CA LEU A 253 -4.72 -5.84 23.29
C LEU A 253 -5.76 -4.82 23.79
N ASP A 254 -7.04 -5.06 23.50
CA ASP A 254 -8.14 -4.19 23.92
C ASP A 254 -8.20 -4.07 25.46
N ARG A 255 -8.10 -5.19 26.18
CA ARG A 255 -7.99 -5.17 27.65
C ARG A 255 -6.75 -4.45 28.14
N ARG A 256 -5.60 -4.60 27.48
CA ARG A 256 -4.36 -3.91 27.88
C ARG A 256 -4.50 -2.40 27.76
N LEU A 257 -5.16 -1.91 26.71
CA LEU A 257 -5.28 -0.46 26.44
C LEU A 257 -6.45 0.18 27.19
N PHE A 258 -7.58 -0.52 27.34
CA PHE A 258 -8.84 0.07 27.81
C PHE A 258 -9.41 -0.55 29.10
N ALA A 259 -8.64 -1.35 29.86
CA ALA A 259 -9.09 -1.93 31.13
C ALA A 259 -9.56 -0.91 32.19
N GLY A 260 -9.17 0.37 32.06
CA GLY A 260 -9.61 1.46 32.94
C GLY A 260 -10.99 2.03 32.58
N GLU A 261 -11.33 2.12 31.30
CA GLU A 261 -12.56 2.76 30.81
C GLU A 261 -13.82 1.92 31.13
N LEU A 262 -13.68 0.60 31.16
CA LEU A 262 -14.76 -0.33 31.55
C LEU A 262 -15.26 -0.14 32.99
N LYS A 263 -14.50 0.55 33.86
CA LYS A 263 -14.94 0.86 35.22
C LYS A 263 -15.80 2.13 35.30
N GLU A 264 -15.55 3.14 34.46
CA GLU A 264 -16.26 4.42 34.57
C GLU A 264 -17.71 4.35 34.08
N ASP A 265 -17.99 3.56 33.03
CA ASP A 265 -19.36 3.36 32.54
C ASP A 265 -20.26 2.57 33.50
N SER A 266 -19.67 1.88 34.49
CA SER A 266 -20.42 1.16 35.54
C SER A 266 -20.76 2.04 36.76
N VAL A 267 -20.12 3.20 36.91
CA VAL A 267 -20.27 4.06 38.11
C VAL A 267 -21.29 5.20 37.88
N LEU A 268 -21.70 5.48 36.64
CA LEU A 268 -22.63 6.57 36.30
C LEU A 268 -24.11 6.15 36.12
N LYS A 269 -24.56 5.08 36.81
CA LYS A 269 -26.00 4.82 37.03
C LYS A 269 -26.31 4.48 38.48
N LYS A 270 -26.02 5.40 39.40
CA LYS A 270 -26.83 5.49 40.63
C LYS A 270 -27.98 6.46 40.35
N PRO A 271 -29.25 6.01 40.31
CA PRO A 271 -30.36 6.94 40.27
C PRO A 271 -30.32 7.75 41.57
N SER A 272 -30.12 9.05 41.45
CA SER A 272 -30.19 9.99 42.55
C SER A 272 -31.61 9.98 43.11
N LEU A 273 -31.85 9.15 44.13
CA LEU A 273 -33.00 9.25 45.03
C LEU A 273 -32.82 10.48 45.93
N LEU A 274 -32.90 11.68 45.34
CA LEU A 274 -33.05 12.90 46.10
C LEU A 274 -34.53 13.07 46.44
N LYS A 275 -34.81 12.66 47.68
CA LYS A 275 -36.03 12.87 48.46
C LYS A 275 -36.63 14.26 48.18
N ARG A 276 -37.74 14.29 47.46
CA ARG A 276 -38.64 15.44 47.44
C ARG A 276 -39.50 15.39 48.71
N ALA A 277 -38.96 15.91 49.80
CA ALA A 277 -39.73 16.15 51.02
C ALA A 277 -40.77 17.24 50.73
N MET A 278 -42.04 16.87 50.69
CA MET A 278 -43.15 17.83 50.70
C MET A 278 -43.50 18.13 52.16
N PRO A 279 -43.42 19.39 52.63
CA PRO A 279 -43.91 19.73 53.96
C PRO A 279 -45.44 19.82 53.92
N TRP A 280 -46.08 18.99 54.73
CA TRP A 280 -47.49 19.07 55.06
C TRP A 280 -47.80 20.44 55.66
N ARG A 281 -48.76 21.16 55.08
CA ARG A 281 -49.45 22.27 55.76
C ARG A 281 -50.94 21.97 55.76
N HIS A 282 -51.42 21.55 56.93
CA HIS A 282 -52.79 21.79 57.37
C HIS A 282 -53.06 23.29 57.37
N ILE A 283 -54.26 23.72 56.99
CA ILE A 283 -55.06 24.73 57.70
C ILE A 283 -56.54 24.55 57.27
N LYS A 284 -57.36 24.34 58.30
CA LYS A 284 -58.81 24.51 58.52
C LYS A 284 -59.77 24.64 57.33
#